data_AF-A0A8T5ACF1-F1
#
_entry.id   AF-A0A8T5ACF1-F1
#
_cell.length_a   1.000
_cell.length_b   1.000
_cell.length_c   1.000
_cell.angle_alpha   90.00
_cell.angle_beta   90.00
_cell.angle_gamma   90.00
#
_symmetry.space_group_name_H-M   'P 1'
#
loop_
_entity.id
_entity.type
_entity.pdbx_description
1 polymer ?
#
loop_
_entity_poly.entity_id
_entity_poly.type
_entity_poly.pdbx_seq_one_letter_code
_entity_poly.pdbx_strand_id
1 'polypeptide(L)'
;MSVKRSSIEMFRLKKVLEALASKEGRGTELISLYIPPGRQISEIIAMLKDEWGTASNIKSTTTRKNVQDAIVRVIQRLKLFKEVPENGLVIFCGAIPQGGPGSEKMETYVIVPPEPINIYLYRCDSRFHIEHLKELVKEKETYGVILVDSSEATFATIKGRRLEIADEITSGIPGKHRAGGQSARRFERIREAQVQEFFKRVASHANEIFLPIEDLKGIIIGGPGPTKYDFEKGGYLDYRLREKVIGVVDTAYTGEQGVK
;
A
#
# COMPACT_ATOMS: atom_id res chain seq x y z
N MET A 1 -15.30 4.46 -0.50
CA MET A 1 -15.12 5.22 0.77
C MET A 1 -13.73 4.91 1.30
N SER A 2 -12.80 5.85 1.17
CA SER A 2 -11.44 5.71 1.72
C SER A 2 -11.53 5.78 3.24
N VAL A 3 -11.31 4.65 3.92
CA VAL A 3 -11.26 4.60 5.38
C VAL A 3 -10.11 5.50 5.80
N LYS A 4 -10.44 6.67 6.38
CA LYS A 4 -9.46 7.57 7.00
C LYS A 4 -8.65 6.74 7.98
N ARG A 5 -7.41 6.47 7.60
CA ARG A 5 -6.39 5.84 8.44
C ARG A 5 -6.42 6.52 9.79
N SER A 6 -6.63 5.76 10.86
CA SER A 6 -6.26 6.27 12.16
C SER A 6 -4.73 6.29 12.18
N SER A 7 -4.14 7.47 11.99
CA SER A 7 -2.70 7.70 12.18
C SER A 7 -2.20 7.09 13.49
N ILE A 8 -3.08 6.99 14.49
CA ILE A 8 -2.86 6.35 15.79
C ILE A 8 -2.69 4.82 15.66
N GLU A 9 -3.50 4.13 14.85
CA GLU A 9 -3.38 2.67 14.65
C GLU A 9 -2.07 2.30 13.97
N MET A 10 -1.69 3.05 12.93
CA MET A 10 -0.42 2.86 12.24
C MET A 10 0.77 3.15 13.17
N PHE A 11 0.67 4.20 13.98
CA PHE A 11 1.70 4.53 14.98
C PHE A 11 1.83 3.47 16.07
N ARG A 12 0.69 2.94 16.58
CA ARG A 12 0.68 1.83 17.54
C ARG A 12 1.30 0.57 16.93
N LEU A 13 0.94 0.23 15.69
CA LEU A 13 1.52 -0.90 14.98
C LEU A 13 3.04 -0.72 14.84
N LYS A 14 3.51 0.45 14.41
CA LYS A 14 4.94 0.76 14.31
C LYS A 14 5.70 0.51 15.61
N LYS A 15 5.19 1.04 16.73
CA LYS A 15 5.79 0.81 18.07
C LYS A 15 5.81 -0.67 18.46
N VAL A 16 4.74 -1.40 18.16
CA VAL A 16 4.68 -2.85 18.43
C VAL A 16 5.70 -3.59 17.57
N LEU A 17 5.85 -3.25 16.29
CA LEU A 17 6.86 -3.87 15.42
C LEU A 17 8.29 -3.57 15.85
N GLU A 18 8.58 -2.36 16.32
CA GLU A 18 9.88 -2.02 16.90
C GLU A 18 10.17 -2.87 18.14
N ALA A 19 9.19 -3.02 19.03
CA ALA A 19 9.31 -3.87 20.21
C ALA A 19 9.39 -5.37 19.89
N LEU A 20 8.81 -5.83 18.77
CA LEU A 20 8.94 -7.22 18.30
C LEU A 20 10.29 -7.47 17.63
N ALA A 21 10.82 -6.47 16.92
CA ALA A 21 12.11 -6.56 16.23
C ALA A 21 13.29 -6.70 17.21
N SER A 22 13.19 -6.09 18.40
CA SER A 22 14.23 -6.17 19.42
C SER A 22 14.22 -7.46 20.23
N LYS A 23 13.27 -8.38 19.97
CA LYS A 23 13.11 -9.63 20.73
C LYS A 23 13.77 -10.78 19.99
N GLU A 24 14.60 -11.51 20.73
CA GLU A 24 15.31 -12.68 20.24
C GLU A 24 15.20 -13.79 21.29
N GLY A 25 14.88 -15.00 20.85
CA GLY A 25 14.83 -16.20 21.67
C GLY A 25 16.23 -16.82 21.82
N ARG A 26 16.39 -17.71 22.81
CA ARG A 26 17.63 -18.49 22.99
C ARG A 26 17.80 -19.60 21.95
N GLY A 27 16.71 -19.97 21.29
CA GLY A 27 16.68 -20.95 20.22
C GLY A 27 15.42 -20.75 19.38
N THR A 28 15.01 -21.77 18.64
CA THR A 28 13.80 -21.74 17.79
C THR A 28 12.54 -21.88 18.64
N GLU A 29 12.15 -20.80 19.32
CA GLU A 29 11.06 -20.79 20.31
C GLU A 29 10.07 -19.62 20.16
N LEU A 30 10.20 -18.83 19.09
CA LEU A 30 9.33 -17.71 18.77
C LEU A 30 8.44 -18.05 17.57
N ILE A 31 7.13 -18.11 17.81
CA ILE A 31 6.11 -18.42 16.81
C ILE A 31 5.60 -17.13 16.19
N SER A 32 5.56 -17.12 14.87
CA SER A 32 4.91 -16.10 14.04
C SER A 32 3.80 -16.76 13.24
N LEU A 33 2.55 -16.37 13.51
CA LEU A 33 1.36 -16.90 12.85
C LEU A 33 0.59 -15.77 12.16
N TYR A 34 0.47 -15.86 10.83
CA TYR A 34 -0.31 -14.96 9.99
C TYR A 34 -1.50 -15.71 9.40
N ILE A 35 -2.69 -15.12 9.54
CA ILE A 35 -3.95 -15.72 9.13
C ILE A 35 -4.67 -14.73 8.21
N PRO A 36 -4.94 -15.10 6.94
CA PRO A 36 -5.69 -14.26 6.03
C PRO A 36 -7.19 -14.26 6.39
N PRO A 37 -7.94 -13.22 6.00
CA PRO A 37 -9.37 -13.17 6.23
C PRO A 37 -10.09 -14.32 5.50
N GLY A 38 -11.20 -14.79 6.07
CA GLY A 38 -12.03 -15.87 5.51
C GLY A 38 -11.56 -17.29 5.83
N ARG A 39 -10.38 -17.48 6.45
CA ARG A 39 -9.94 -18.80 6.90
C ARG A 39 -10.69 -19.25 8.16
N GLN A 40 -11.02 -20.54 8.25
CA GLN A 40 -11.69 -21.08 9.44
C GLN A 40 -10.72 -21.26 10.61
N ILE A 41 -11.12 -20.80 11.80
CA ILE A 41 -10.32 -20.93 13.03
C ILE A 41 -10.11 -22.41 13.41
N SER A 42 -11.11 -23.25 13.17
CA SER A 42 -11.06 -24.70 13.43
C SER A 42 -9.90 -25.38 12.72
N GLU A 43 -9.69 -25.10 11.43
CA GLU A 43 -8.59 -25.63 10.63
C GLU A 43 -7.22 -25.21 11.17
N ILE A 44 -7.10 -23.95 11.61
CA ILE A 44 -5.86 -23.40 12.15
C ILE A 44 -5.54 -24.06 13.50
N ILE A 45 -6.56 -24.26 14.34
CA ILE A 45 -6.41 -24.97 15.61
C ILE A 45 -5.99 -26.42 15.38
N ALA A 46 -6.54 -27.11 14.37
CA ALA A 46 -6.13 -28.46 14.02
C ALA A 46 -4.65 -28.52 13.61
N MET A 47 -4.23 -27.65 12.69
CA MET A 47 -2.82 -27.52 12.28
C MET A 47 -1.90 -27.28 13.49
N LEU A 48 -2.27 -26.34 14.38
CA LEU A 48 -1.46 -26.05 15.57
C LEU A 48 -1.35 -27.25 16.53
N LYS A 49 -2.36 -28.12 16.61
CA LYS A 49 -2.26 -29.35 17.41
C LYS A 49 -1.28 -30.35 16.79
N ASP A 50 -1.25 -30.46 15.47
CA ASP A 50 -0.30 -31.31 14.76
C ASP A 50 1.14 -30.80 14.94
N GLU A 51 1.33 -29.49 14.87
CA GLU A 51 2.63 -28.83 15.17
C GLU A 51 3.05 -29.03 16.63
N TRP A 52 2.10 -29.00 17.57
CA TRP A 52 2.37 -29.30 18.98
C TRP A 52 2.88 -30.75 19.17
N GLY A 53 2.28 -31.69 18.44
CA GLY A 53 2.72 -33.09 18.39
C GLY A 53 4.12 -33.22 17.79
N THR A 54 4.38 -32.54 16.68
CA THR A 54 5.69 -32.55 16.00
C THR A 54 6.80 -31.95 16.87
N ALA A 55 6.48 -30.90 17.63
CA ALA A 55 7.41 -30.26 18.56
C ALA A 55 7.93 -31.23 19.64
N SER A 56 7.22 -32.34 19.91
CA SER A 56 7.69 -33.37 20.86
C SER A 56 9.04 -34.00 20.47
N ASN A 57 9.39 -33.98 19.17
CA ASN A 57 10.64 -34.50 18.63
C ASN A 57 11.85 -33.58 18.85
N ILE A 58 11.65 -32.37 19.38
CA ILE A 58 12.73 -31.43 19.67
C ILE A 58 13.63 -32.02 20.77
N LYS A 59 14.94 -32.13 20.48
CA LYS A 59 15.93 -32.75 21.39
C LYS A 59 16.12 -31.96 22.68
N SER A 60 16.22 -30.63 22.58
CA SER A 60 16.37 -29.72 23.73
C SER A 60 15.09 -29.72 24.57
N THR A 61 15.18 -30.10 25.85
CA THR A 61 14.05 -30.18 26.78
C THR A 61 13.41 -28.81 27.02
N THR A 62 14.23 -27.78 27.22
CA THR A 62 13.79 -26.40 27.43
C THR A 62 13.09 -25.84 26.19
N THR A 63 13.72 -25.97 25.02
CA THR A 63 13.15 -25.46 23.75
C THR A 63 11.85 -26.20 23.41
N ARG A 64 11.81 -27.52 23.60
CA ARG A 64 10.59 -28.32 23.40
C ARG A 64 9.43 -27.80 24.24
N LYS A 65 9.67 -27.60 25.54
CA LYS A 65 8.66 -27.08 26.47
C LYS A 65 8.19 -25.68 26.05
N ASN A 66 9.13 -24.79 25.74
CA ASN A 66 8.81 -23.41 25.34
C ASN A 66 7.96 -23.37 24.06
N VAL A 67 8.30 -24.17 23.04
CA VAL A 67 7.53 -24.26 21.80
C VAL A 67 6.12 -24.81 22.07
N GLN A 68 6.02 -25.91 22.83
CA GLN A 68 4.72 -26.50 23.18
C GLN A 68 3.83 -25.53 23.97
N ASP A 69 4.38 -24.84 24.96
CA ASP A 69 3.68 -23.84 25.76
C ASP A 69 3.24 -22.65 24.90
N ALA A 70 4.08 -22.19 23.97
CA ALA A 70 3.75 -21.13 23.03
C ALA A 70 2.57 -21.53 22.12
N ILE A 71 2.58 -22.74 21.55
CA ILE A 71 1.48 -23.23 20.72
C ILE A 71 0.17 -23.30 21.51
N VAL A 72 0.20 -23.82 22.75
CA VAL A 72 -0.99 -23.87 23.61
C VAL A 72 -1.55 -22.47 23.85
N ARG A 73 -0.69 -21.48 24.11
CA ARG A 73 -1.11 -20.09 24.27
C ARG A 73 -1.69 -19.48 22.99
N VAL A 74 -1.11 -19.76 21.83
CA VAL A 74 -1.66 -19.32 20.53
C VAL A 74 -3.07 -19.90 20.33
N ILE A 75 -3.26 -21.19 20.59
CA ILE A 75 -4.57 -21.85 20.51
C ILE A 75 -5.57 -21.19 21.47
N GLN A 76 -5.16 -20.91 22.72
CA GLN A 76 -6.02 -20.23 23.70
C GLN A 76 -6.44 -18.84 23.22
N ARG A 77 -5.54 -18.07 22.60
CA ARG A 77 -5.86 -16.76 22.02
C ARG A 77 -6.80 -16.87 20.83
N LEU A 78 -6.58 -17.85 19.93
CA LEU A 78 -7.44 -18.06 18.78
C LEU A 78 -8.88 -18.41 19.17
N LYS A 79 -9.07 -19.19 20.24
CA LYS A 79 -10.41 -19.53 20.75
C LYS A 79 -11.24 -18.33 21.24
N LEU A 80 -10.61 -17.18 21.49
CA LEU A 80 -11.32 -15.95 21.85
C LEU A 80 -11.99 -15.28 20.65
N PHE A 81 -11.57 -15.64 19.43
CA PHE A 81 -12.15 -15.14 18.20
C PHE A 81 -13.21 -16.12 17.71
N LYS A 82 -14.40 -15.59 17.38
CA LYS A 82 -15.45 -16.39 16.73
C LYS A 82 -15.08 -16.69 15.28
N GLU A 83 -14.57 -15.67 14.59
CA GLU A 83 -14.16 -15.69 13.18
C GLU A 83 -12.90 -14.82 13.02
N VAL A 84 -12.15 -15.04 11.94
CA VAL A 84 -10.98 -14.22 11.61
C VAL A 84 -11.47 -12.83 11.21
N PRO A 85 -10.92 -11.74 11.78
CA PRO A 85 -11.29 -10.37 11.40
C PRO A 85 -11.12 -10.08 9.90
N GLU A 86 -11.80 -9.05 9.39
CA GLU A 86 -11.84 -8.70 7.96
C GLU A 86 -10.46 -8.41 7.34
N ASN A 87 -9.53 -7.88 8.14
CA ASN A 87 -8.17 -7.62 7.69
C ASN A 87 -7.20 -8.80 7.92
N GLY A 88 -7.67 -9.90 8.50
CA GLY A 88 -6.85 -11.01 8.96
C GLY A 88 -6.44 -10.89 10.43
N LEU A 89 -5.61 -11.84 10.87
CA LEU A 89 -5.15 -11.93 12.26
C LEU A 89 -3.68 -12.33 12.29
N VAL A 90 -2.87 -11.64 13.10
CA VAL A 90 -1.47 -11.98 13.32
C VAL A 90 -1.24 -12.24 14.81
N ILE A 91 -0.61 -13.36 15.13
CA ILE A 91 -0.25 -13.73 16.49
C ILE A 91 1.24 -14.01 16.55
N PHE A 92 1.93 -13.32 17.46
CA PHE A 92 3.30 -13.62 17.85
C PHE A 92 3.29 -14.19 19.26
N CYS A 93 3.96 -15.32 19.48
CA CYS A 93 4.06 -15.90 20.81
C CYS A 93 5.40 -16.60 20.99
N GLY A 94 6.01 -16.44 22.15
CA GLY A 94 7.23 -17.18 22.44
C GLY A 94 7.87 -16.80 23.77
N ALA A 95 8.84 -17.61 24.18
CA ALA A 95 9.59 -17.40 25.41
C ALA A 95 10.73 -16.41 25.15
N ILE A 96 10.68 -15.25 25.80
CA ILE A 96 11.68 -14.19 25.64
C ILE A 96 12.59 -14.17 26.87
N PRO A 97 13.92 -14.26 26.68
CA PRO A 97 14.89 -14.19 27.77
C PRO A 97 14.80 -12.87 28.53
N GLN A 98 14.77 -12.91 29.86
CA GLN A 98 14.84 -11.72 30.72
C GLN A 98 16.19 -11.60 31.48
N GLY A 99 17.09 -12.56 31.29
CA GLY A 99 18.31 -12.69 32.07
C GLY A 99 18.90 -14.09 31.95
N GLY A 100 19.20 -14.71 33.09
CA GLY A 100 19.80 -16.04 33.17
C GLY A 100 18.92 -17.18 32.64
N PRO A 101 19.48 -18.37 32.39
CA PRO A 101 18.72 -19.53 31.92
C PRO A 101 17.55 -19.91 32.82
N GLY A 102 16.37 -20.12 32.24
CA GLY A 102 15.14 -20.44 32.98
C GLY A 102 14.32 -19.23 33.43
N SER A 103 14.79 -18.00 33.17
CA SER A 103 14.05 -16.76 33.46
C SER A 103 13.26 -16.27 32.23
N GLU A 104 12.99 -17.12 31.25
CA GLU A 104 12.27 -16.74 30.05
C GLU A 104 10.82 -16.39 30.38
N LYS A 105 10.35 -15.25 29.89
CA LYS A 105 8.97 -14.81 30.02
C LYS A 105 8.25 -15.11 28.72
N MET A 106 7.20 -15.90 28.81
CA MET A 106 6.34 -16.17 27.67
C MET A 106 5.44 -14.97 27.40
N GLU A 107 5.62 -14.35 26.23
CA GLU A 107 4.83 -13.19 25.79
C GLU A 107 3.96 -13.56 24.58
N THR A 108 2.85 -12.85 24.42
CA THR A 108 1.91 -13.06 23.34
C THR A 108 1.39 -11.73 22.84
N TYR A 109 1.47 -11.50 21.55
CA TYR A 109 0.98 -10.32 20.86
C TYR A 109 -0.07 -10.74 19.85
N VAL A 110 -1.24 -10.11 19.92
CA VAL A 110 -2.34 -10.33 18.98
C VAL A 110 -2.58 -9.02 18.26
N ILE A 111 -2.48 -9.04 16.94
CA ILE A 111 -2.54 -7.85 16.09
C ILE A 111 -3.58 -8.10 14.99
N VAL A 112 -4.53 -7.18 14.88
CA VAL A 112 -5.39 -7.06 13.70
C VAL A 112 -4.74 -6.00 12.81
N PRO A 113 -4.26 -6.35 11.60
CA PRO A 113 -3.58 -5.39 10.75
C PRO A 113 -4.56 -4.32 10.21
N PRO A 114 -4.08 -3.11 9.91
CA PRO A 114 -4.91 -2.02 9.40
C PRO A 114 -5.34 -2.22 7.94
N GLU A 115 -4.58 -3.01 7.18
CA GLU A 115 -4.87 -3.41 5.81
C GLU A 115 -4.97 -4.94 5.74
N PRO A 116 -5.82 -5.51 4.86
CA PRO A 116 -5.99 -6.94 4.75
C PRO A 116 -4.71 -7.64 4.30
N ILE A 117 -4.36 -8.72 5.01
CA ILE A 117 -3.23 -9.58 4.67
C ILE A 117 -3.72 -10.85 3.96
N ASN A 118 -3.21 -11.11 2.76
CA ASN A 118 -3.60 -12.29 1.95
C ASN A 118 -2.58 -13.44 2.06
N ILE A 119 -1.82 -13.49 3.16
CA ILE A 119 -0.78 -14.49 3.38
C ILE A 119 -1.16 -15.40 4.53
N TYR A 120 -0.80 -16.68 4.39
CA TYR A 120 -0.80 -17.61 5.50
C TYR A 120 0.64 -18.03 5.80
N LEU A 121 1.08 -17.83 7.03
CA LEU A 121 2.42 -18.17 7.47
C LEU A 121 2.36 -18.73 8.89
N TYR A 122 2.91 -19.91 9.10
CA TYR A 122 3.27 -20.42 10.42
C TYR A 122 4.77 -20.66 10.43
N ARG A 123 5.49 -20.05 11.36
CA ARG A 123 6.94 -20.25 11.49
C ARG A 123 7.37 -20.15 12.94
N CYS A 124 8.19 -21.11 13.36
CA CYS A 124 8.87 -21.08 14.66
C CYS A 124 10.37 -20.85 14.41
N ASP A 125 10.93 -19.77 14.95
CA ASP A 125 12.32 -19.38 14.74
C ASP A 125 12.87 -18.70 16.02
N SER A 126 14.12 -18.25 15.98
CA SER A 126 14.78 -17.48 17.03
C SER A 126 14.33 -16.02 17.11
N ARG A 127 13.62 -15.53 16.08
CA ARG A 127 13.11 -14.16 15.98
C ARG A 127 11.67 -14.16 15.48
N PHE A 128 10.93 -13.10 15.77
CA PHE A 128 9.62 -12.90 15.15
C PHE A 128 9.76 -12.45 13.69
N HIS A 129 9.02 -13.13 12.81
CA HIS A 129 8.91 -12.77 11.39
C HIS A 129 7.91 -11.65 11.22
N ILE A 130 8.39 -10.41 11.22
CA ILE A 130 7.57 -9.19 11.17
C ILE A 130 7.60 -8.51 9.80
N GLU A 131 8.27 -9.11 8.81
CA GLU A 131 8.55 -8.52 7.49
C GLU A 131 7.27 -8.05 6.80
N HIS A 132 6.25 -8.90 6.80
CA HIS A 132 4.96 -8.60 6.15
C HIS A 132 4.20 -7.43 6.82
N LEU A 133 4.34 -7.25 8.14
CA LEU A 133 3.72 -6.10 8.82
C LEU A 133 4.55 -4.83 8.63
N LYS A 134 5.87 -4.95 8.52
CA LYS A 134 6.74 -3.80 8.22
C LYS A 134 6.42 -3.18 6.87
N GLU A 135 6.06 -3.98 5.87
CA GLU A 135 5.63 -3.47 4.56
C GLU A 135 4.35 -2.62 4.65
N LEU A 136 3.44 -2.93 5.59
CA LEU A 136 2.23 -2.14 5.82
C LEU A 136 2.52 -0.79 6.48
N VAL A 137 3.52 -0.75 7.37
CA VAL A 137 3.93 0.46 8.10
C VAL A 137 4.89 1.33 7.30
N LYS A 138 5.59 0.76 6.31
CA LYS A 138 6.50 1.53 5.45
C LYS A 138 5.69 2.64 4.78
N GLU A 139 6.12 3.89 5.00
CA GLU A 139 5.52 5.05 4.34
C GLU A 139 5.59 4.83 2.82
N LYS A 140 4.42 4.55 2.23
CA LYS A 140 4.27 4.46 0.79
C LYS A 140 4.20 5.89 0.28
N GLU A 141 5.27 6.32 -0.38
CA GLU A 141 5.30 7.55 -1.15
C GLU A 141 4.14 7.54 -2.15
N THR A 142 3.42 8.66 -2.23
CA THR A 142 2.37 8.84 -3.22
C THR A 142 2.97 9.56 -4.43
N TYR A 143 2.75 9.02 -5.63
CA TYR A 143 3.08 9.67 -6.90
C TYR A 143 1.79 10.03 -7.62
N GLY A 144 1.73 11.22 -8.18
CA GLY A 144 0.63 11.65 -9.06
C GLY A 144 0.95 11.30 -10.51
N VAL A 145 -0.07 10.97 -11.28
CA VAL A 145 0.01 10.80 -12.72
C VAL A 145 -1.03 11.70 -13.37
N ILE A 146 -0.59 12.52 -14.31
CA ILE A 146 -1.46 13.34 -15.16
C ILE A 146 -1.27 12.84 -16.58
N LEU A 147 -2.25 12.15 -17.13
CA LEU A 147 -2.27 11.87 -18.56
C LEU A 147 -3.05 12.99 -19.25
N VAL A 148 -2.45 13.63 -20.25
CA VAL A 148 -3.06 14.74 -20.97
C VAL A 148 -2.94 14.55 -22.47
N ASP A 149 -4.08 14.70 -23.15
CA ASP A 149 -4.19 14.87 -24.59
C ASP A 149 -5.01 16.13 -24.90
N SER A 150 -5.07 16.50 -26.18
CA SER A 150 -5.94 17.54 -26.70
C SER A 150 -7.43 17.23 -26.53
N SER A 151 -7.79 15.96 -26.35
CA SER A 151 -9.17 15.50 -26.25
C SER A 151 -9.65 15.26 -24.81
N GLU A 152 -8.78 14.75 -23.93
CA GLU A 152 -9.10 14.36 -22.56
C GLU A 152 -7.88 14.42 -21.64
N ALA A 153 -8.13 14.34 -20.34
CA ALA A 153 -7.09 14.20 -19.32
C ALA A 153 -7.56 13.31 -18.18
N THR A 154 -6.65 12.48 -17.67
CA THR A 154 -6.89 11.54 -16.57
C THR A 154 -5.90 11.81 -15.45
N PHE A 155 -6.41 11.81 -14.23
CA PHE A 155 -5.63 12.01 -13.02
C PHE A 155 -5.64 10.73 -12.20
N ALA A 156 -4.45 10.25 -11.84
CA ALA A 156 -4.32 9.07 -11.01
C ALA A 156 -3.29 9.28 -9.89
N THR A 157 -3.43 8.48 -8.85
CA THR A 157 -2.47 8.40 -7.75
C THR A 157 -1.93 6.98 -7.63
N ILE A 158 -0.63 6.87 -7.45
CA ILE A 158 0.09 5.61 -7.25
C ILE A 158 0.65 5.64 -5.84
N LYS A 159 0.22 4.69 -5.01
CA LYS A 159 0.69 4.53 -3.64
C LYS A 159 1.26 3.12 -3.43
N GLY A 160 2.58 3.00 -3.52
CA GLY A 160 3.24 1.70 -3.56
C GLY A 160 2.82 0.90 -4.80
N ARG A 161 2.09 -0.20 -4.62
CA ARG A 161 1.55 -1.03 -5.73
C ARG A 161 0.11 -0.70 -6.12
N ARG A 162 -0.56 0.17 -5.36
CA ARG A 162 -1.98 0.49 -5.59
C ARG A 162 -2.06 1.71 -6.52
N LEU A 163 -2.85 1.55 -7.57
CA LEU A 163 -3.17 2.60 -8.53
C LEU A 163 -4.64 2.96 -8.38
N GLU A 164 -4.95 4.25 -8.30
CA GLU A 164 -6.31 4.76 -8.15
C GLU A 164 -6.52 5.95 -9.09
N ILE A 165 -7.49 5.82 -9.99
CA ILE A 165 -7.92 6.92 -10.87
C ILE A 165 -8.78 7.86 -10.02
N ALA A 166 -8.33 9.10 -9.88
CA ALA A 166 -8.98 10.11 -9.07
C ALA A 166 -10.08 10.84 -9.86
N ASP A 167 -9.81 11.17 -11.12
CA ASP A 167 -10.74 11.91 -11.98
C ASP A 167 -10.39 11.75 -13.47
N GLU A 168 -11.38 11.94 -14.34
CA GLU A 168 -11.23 11.96 -15.80
C GLU A 168 -12.06 13.09 -16.39
N ILE A 169 -11.45 13.93 -17.22
CA ILE A 169 -12.10 15.07 -17.83
C ILE A 169 -11.93 15.07 -19.33
N THR A 170 -12.95 15.57 -20.04
CA THR A 170 -12.91 15.77 -21.49
C THR A 170 -12.79 17.25 -21.84
N SER A 171 -12.12 17.52 -22.95
CA SER A 171 -11.86 18.87 -23.45
C SER A 171 -13.07 19.46 -24.19
N GLY A 172 -13.87 18.62 -24.84
CA GLY A 172 -14.95 19.05 -25.74
C GLY A 172 -14.44 19.75 -27.02
N ILE A 173 -13.14 19.67 -27.32
CA ILE A 173 -12.53 20.39 -28.44
C ILE A 173 -12.78 19.62 -29.75
N PRO A 174 -13.30 20.27 -30.80
CA PRO A 174 -13.50 19.63 -32.10
C PRO A 174 -12.18 19.10 -32.71
N GLY A 175 -12.28 17.97 -33.42
CA GLY A 175 -11.17 17.38 -34.17
C GLY A 175 -10.60 18.30 -35.27
N LYS A 176 -9.47 17.91 -35.89
CA LYS A 176 -8.84 18.76 -36.91
C LYS A 176 -9.75 18.83 -38.14
N HIS A 177 -10.05 20.04 -38.59
CA HIS A 177 -10.77 20.23 -39.85
C HIS A 177 -9.84 19.89 -41.02
N ARG A 178 -10.30 19.05 -41.94
CA ARG A 178 -9.54 18.63 -43.14
C ARG A 178 -9.66 19.63 -44.30
N ALA A 179 -10.63 20.54 -44.25
CA ALA A 179 -10.92 21.49 -45.31
C ALA A 179 -9.99 22.72 -45.25
N GLY A 180 -9.24 22.96 -46.33
CA GLY A 180 -8.44 24.18 -46.51
C GLY A 180 -9.28 25.37 -46.98
N GLY A 181 -8.78 26.59 -46.79
CA GLY A 181 -9.45 27.81 -47.24
C GLY A 181 -8.98 29.07 -46.51
N GLN A 182 -9.51 30.23 -46.88
CA GLN A 182 -9.18 31.54 -46.29
C GLN A 182 -9.43 31.60 -44.77
N SER A 183 -10.42 30.82 -44.28
CA SER A 183 -10.79 30.75 -42.87
C SER A 183 -10.01 29.69 -42.08
N ALA A 184 -9.18 28.85 -42.71
CA ALA A 184 -8.47 27.75 -42.03
C ALA A 184 -7.60 28.25 -40.85
N ARG A 185 -6.82 29.31 -41.07
CA ARG A 185 -5.99 29.95 -40.02
C ARG A 185 -6.81 30.48 -38.85
N ARG A 186 -8.05 30.93 -39.09
CA ARG A 186 -8.95 31.42 -38.02
C ARG A 186 -9.39 30.25 -37.14
N PHE A 187 -9.79 29.13 -37.74
CA PHE A 187 -10.21 27.94 -37.00
C PHE A 187 -9.07 27.31 -36.20
N GLU A 188 -7.84 27.31 -36.73
CA GLU A 188 -6.64 26.87 -35.99
C GLU A 188 -6.42 27.72 -34.74
N ARG A 189 -6.47 29.05 -34.83
CA ARG A 189 -6.33 29.93 -33.66
C ARG A 189 -7.41 29.73 -32.61
N ILE A 190 -8.66 29.55 -33.04
CA ILE A 190 -9.77 29.28 -32.10
C ILE A 190 -9.50 27.97 -31.35
N ARG A 191 -9.03 26.95 -32.06
CA ARG A 191 -8.69 25.68 -31.45
C ARG A 191 -7.50 25.80 -30.49
N GLU A 192 -6.44 26.51 -30.87
CA GLU A 192 -5.29 26.75 -29.99
C GLU A 192 -5.73 27.43 -28.69
N ALA A 193 -6.60 28.44 -28.78
CA ALA A 193 -7.17 29.09 -27.60
C ALA A 193 -7.98 28.11 -26.70
N GLN A 194 -8.79 27.24 -27.31
CA GLN A 194 -9.54 26.21 -26.58
C GLN A 194 -8.64 25.19 -25.90
N VAL A 195 -7.53 24.79 -26.54
CA VAL A 195 -6.54 23.87 -25.94
C VAL A 195 -5.88 24.53 -24.72
N GLN A 196 -5.51 25.81 -24.81
CA GLN A 196 -4.96 26.54 -23.66
C GLN A 196 -5.98 26.67 -22.51
N GLU A 197 -7.25 26.87 -22.82
CA GLU A 197 -8.31 26.88 -21.81
C GLU A 197 -8.50 25.51 -21.15
N PHE A 198 -8.42 24.43 -21.95
CA PHE A 198 -8.44 23.08 -21.42
C PHE A 198 -7.25 22.81 -20.50
N PHE A 199 -6.04 23.24 -20.85
CA PHE A 199 -4.88 23.11 -19.98
C PHE A 199 -5.05 23.84 -18.64
N LYS A 200 -5.68 25.01 -18.62
CA LYS A 200 -6.02 25.69 -17.37
C LYS A 200 -6.98 24.87 -16.51
N ARG A 201 -8.00 24.25 -17.14
CA ARG A 201 -8.91 23.33 -16.43
C ARG A 201 -8.17 22.12 -15.88
N VAL A 202 -7.30 21.50 -16.68
CA VAL A 202 -6.47 20.36 -16.24
C VAL A 202 -5.64 20.75 -15.00
N ALA A 203 -5.02 21.93 -15.02
CA ALA A 203 -4.25 22.43 -13.88
C ALA A 203 -5.10 22.68 -12.63
N SER A 204 -6.32 23.21 -12.77
CA SER A 204 -7.25 23.37 -11.64
C SER A 204 -7.63 22.04 -11.00
N HIS A 205 -7.96 21.01 -11.82
CA HIS A 205 -8.25 19.67 -11.31
C HIS A 205 -7.02 19.04 -10.65
N ALA A 206 -5.83 19.21 -11.23
CA ALA A 206 -4.58 18.77 -10.61
C ALA A 206 -4.36 19.39 -9.23
N ASN A 207 -4.70 20.68 -9.07
CA ASN A 207 -4.61 21.37 -7.79
C ASN A 207 -5.57 20.78 -6.75
N GLU A 208 -6.82 20.56 -7.13
CA GLU A 208 -7.83 19.97 -6.24
C GLU A 208 -7.49 18.55 -5.80
N ILE A 209 -6.89 17.75 -6.70
CA ILE A 209 -6.56 16.35 -6.44
C ILE A 209 -5.24 16.19 -5.68
N PHE A 210 -4.18 16.89 -6.10
CA PHE A 210 -2.82 16.62 -5.64
C PHE A 210 -2.35 17.52 -4.49
N LEU A 211 -2.86 18.77 -4.37
CA LEU A 211 -2.46 19.65 -3.25
C LEU A 211 -2.88 19.12 -1.86
N PRO A 212 -4.04 18.46 -1.70
CA PRO A 212 -4.41 17.87 -0.41
C PRO A 212 -3.56 16.66 0.01
N ILE A 213 -2.74 16.11 -0.90
CA ILE A 213 -1.92 14.92 -0.64
C ILE A 213 -0.59 15.35 -0.01
N GLU A 214 -0.52 15.30 1.32
CA GLU A 214 0.67 15.69 2.09
C GLU A 214 1.92 14.83 1.74
N ASP A 215 1.72 13.54 1.44
CA ASP A 215 2.80 12.59 1.12
C ASP A 215 3.10 12.44 -0.38
N LEU A 216 2.69 13.44 -1.20
CA LEU A 216 2.99 13.49 -2.62
C LEU A 216 4.47 13.79 -2.86
N LYS A 217 5.19 12.80 -3.36
CA LYS A 217 6.63 12.86 -3.65
C LYS A 217 6.97 13.38 -5.04
N GLY A 218 6.11 13.10 -6.01
CA GLY A 218 6.19 13.75 -7.30
C GLY A 218 5.07 13.40 -8.25
N ILE A 219 5.12 14.02 -9.41
CA ILE A 219 4.10 13.93 -10.47
C ILE A 219 4.78 13.52 -11.77
N ILE A 220 4.15 12.58 -12.48
CA ILE A 220 4.52 12.18 -13.83
C ILE A 220 3.47 12.74 -14.78
N ILE A 221 3.91 13.43 -15.82
CA ILE A 221 3.02 13.90 -16.89
C ILE A 221 3.17 12.94 -18.07
N GLY A 222 2.07 12.32 -18.49
CA GLY A 222 2.03 11.42 -19.63
C GLY A 222 1.06 11.89 -20.69
N GLY A 223 1.08 11.24 -21.85
CA GLY A 223 0.12 11.49 -22.91
C GLY A 223 0.65 11.21 -24.31
N PRO A 224 -0.24 11.04 -25.29
CA PRO A 224 0.11 10.83 -26.69
C PRO A 224 0.57 12.13 -27.35
N GLY A 225 1.57 12.02 -28.22
CA GLY A 225 2.02 13.15 -29.05
C GLY A 225 2.64 14.31 -28.26
N PRO A 226 2.77 15.49 -28.88
CA PRO A 226 3.52 16.60 -28.28
C PRO A 226 2.76 17.35 -27.16
N THR A 227 1.45 17.14 -27.03
CA THR A 227 0.54 17.91 -26.15
C THR A 227 1.02 18.00 -24.69
N LYS A 228 1.58 16.91 -24.16
CA LYS A 228 2.13 16.87 -22.79
C LYS A 228 3.31 17.83 -22.57
N TYR A 229 4.15 18.02 -23.59
CA TYR A 229 5.28 18.94 -23.52
C TYR A 229 4.80 20.40 -23.56
N ASP A 230 3.73 20.67 -24.32
CA ASP A 230 3.11 21.99 -24.36
C ASP A 230 2.44 22.34 -23.03
N PHE A 231 1.78 21.35 -22.41
CA PHE A 231 1.20 21.50 -21.08
C PHE A 231 2.26 21.77 -19.99
N GLU A 232 3.34 20.98 -19.97
CA GLU A 232 4.44 21.16 -19.02
C GLU A 232 5.10 22.54 -19.18
N LYS A 233 5.47 22.92 -20.41
CA LYS A 233 6.15 24.19 -20.71
C LYS A 233 5.26 25.41 -20.54
N GLY A 234 3.95 25.25 -20.71
CA GLY A 234 2.98 26.35 -20.63
C GLY A 234 2.77 26.92 -19.23
N GLY A 235 3.34 26.30 -18.19
CA GLY A 235 3.37 26.86 -16.85
C GLY A 235 1.99 26.98 -16.19
N TYR A 236 1.03 26.13 -16.58
CA TYR A 236 -0.34 26.16 -16.06
C TYR A 236 -0.47 25.62 -14.63
N LEU A 237 0.41 24.69 -14.24
CA LEU A 237 0.40 24.07 -12.92
C LEU A 237 0.79 25.04 -11.80
N ASP A 238 0.19 24.90 -10.62
CA ASP A 238 0.62 25.57 -9.39
C ASP A 238 2.11 25.28 -9.13
N TYR A 239 2.84 26.29 -8.66
CA TYR A 239 4.29 26.20 -8.46
C TYR A 239 4.69 24.99 -7.58
N ARG A 240 3.87 24.64 -6.57
CA ARG A 240 4.11 23.50 -5.66
C ARG A 240 4.01 22.16 -6.37
N LEU A 241 3.14 22.05 -7.37
CA LEU A 241 3.00 20.84 -8.17
C LEU A 241 4.08 20.78 -9.26
N ARG A 242 4.40 21.93 -9.85
CA ARG A 242 5.44 22.05 -10.89
C ARG A 242 6.82 21.63 -10.37
N GLU A 243 7.19 22.05 -9.16
CA GLU A 243 8.45 21.64 -8.52
C GLU A 243 8.51 20.14 -8.21
N LYS A 244 7.35 19.48 -8.16
CA LYS A 244 7.20 18.04 -7.93
C LYS A 244 7.15 17.23 -9.22
N VAL A 245 7.21 17.84 -10.40
CA VAL A 245 7.23 17.11 -11.68
C VAL A 245 8.57 16.39 -11.83
N ILE A 246 8.54 15.06 -11.90
CA ILE A 246 9.74 14.21 -12.00
C ILE A 246 10.11 13.97 -13.46
N GLY A 247 9.11 13.91 -14.34
CA GLY A 247 9.35 13.69 -15.76
C GLY A 247 8.09 13.64 -16.60
N VAL A 248 8.34 13.69 -17.91
CA VAL A 248 7.33 13.61 -18.96
C VAL A 248 7.52 12.30 -19.72
N VAL A 249 6.45 11.51 -19.86
CA VAL A 249 6.50 10.16 -20.46
C VAL A 249 5.58 10.07 -21.67
N ASP A 250 6.06 9.49 -22.75
CA ASP A 250 5.24 9.15 -23.91
C ASP A 250 4.35 7.94 -23.59
N THR A 251 3.02 8.12 -23.63
CA THR A 251 2.05 7.03 -23.49
C THR A 251 1.18 6.92 -24.74
N ALA A 252 0.74 5.71 -25.07
CA ALA A 252 -0.12 5.48 -26.24
C ALA A 252 -1.59 5.90 -26.00
N TYR A 253 -2.01 5.93 -24.74
CA TYR A 253 -3.39 6.21 -24.33
C TYR A 253 -3.43 7.15 -23.12
N THR A 254 -4.57 7.82 -22.95
CA THR A 254 -4.85 8.77 -21.87
C THR A 254 -5.78 8.24 -20.78
N GLY A 255 -6.55 7.17 -21.03
CA GLY A 255 -7.42 6.54 -20.02
C GLY A 255 -6.74 5.48 -19.15
N GLU A 256 -7.53 4.63 -18.47
CA GLU A 256 -7.04 3.56 -17.56
C GLU A 256 -5.92 2.68 -18.16
N GLN A 257 -5.94 2.44 -19.48
CA GLN A 257 -4.90 1.67 -20.18
C GLN A 257 -3.55 2.38 -20.29
N GLY A 258 -3.52 3.72 -20.29
CA GLY A 258 -2.28 4.50 -20.30
C GLY A 258 -1.66 4.68 -18.91
N VAL A 259 -2.46 4.42 -17.87
CA VAL A 259 -2.06 4.55 -16.46
C VAL A 259 -1.46 3.24 -15.91
N LYS A 260 -1.87 2.08 -16.45
CA LYS A 260 -1.33 0.75 -16.13
C LYS A 260 0.04 0.50 -16.75
#